data_AF-A0A7X7S9I7-F1
#
_entry.id   AF-A0A7X7S9I7-F1
#
_cell.length_a   1.000
_cell.length_b   1.000
_cell.length_c   1.000
_cell.angle_alpha   90.00
_cell.angle_beta   90.00
_cell.angle_gamma   90.00
#
_symmetry.space_group_name_H-M   'P 1'
#
loop_
_entity.id
_entity.type
_entity.pdbx_description
1 polymer ?
#
loop_
_entity_poly.entity_id
_entity_poly.type
_entity_poly.pdbx_seq_one_letter_code
_entity_poly.pdbx_strand_id
1 'polypeptide(L)'
;MPVEVLKVMGANFILAVNLGTNIYYRKVEGILQIIARTIDILTYETSDTSEKLYSDMVVFPKLGDIQLDDIEKTPWIIRSGRRAMQQKIRELSSKLGLP
;
A
#
# COMPACT_ATOMS: atom_id res chain seq x y z
N MET A 1 -3.05 7.29 0.66
CA MET A 1 -2.48 7.57 -0.67
C MET A 1 -3.41 8.53 -1.42
N PRO A 2 -2.91 9.52 -2.20
CA PRO A 2 -3.77 10.50 -2.87
C PRO A 2 -4.36 9.95 -4.19
N VAL A 3 -5.14 8.87 -4.11
CA VAL A 3 -5.74 8.18 -5.28
C VAL A 3 -6.72 9.09 -6.04
N GLU A 4 -7.44 9.95 -5.30
CA GLU A 4 -8.38 10.92 -5.86
C GLU A 4 -7.71 11.90 -6.83
N VAL A 5 -6.48 12.33 -6.54
CA VAL A 5 -5.74 13.27 -7.41
C VAL A 5 -5.51 12.64 -8.80
N LEU A 6 -5.21 11.34 -8.86
CA LEU A 6 -5.03 10.64 -10.14
C LEU A 6 -6.33 10.61 -10.95
N LYS A 7 -7.49 10.51 -10.29
CA LYS A 7 -8.79 10.58 -10.95
C LYS A 7 -9.04 11.96 -11.54
N VAL A 8 -8.76 13.01 -10.77
CA VAL A 8 -8.87 14.41 -11.24
C VAL A 8 -7.92 14.68 -12.41
N MET A 9 -6.74 14.06 -12.42
CA MET A 9 -5.76 14.15 -13.52
C MET A 9 -6.19 13.37 -14.78
N GLY A 10 -7.34 12.70 -14.78
CA GLY A 10 -7.88 12.01 -15.96
C GLY A 10 -7.39 10.58 -16.14
N ALA A 11 -6.83 9.94 -15.11
CA ALA A 11 -6.45 8.54 -15.20
C ALA A 11 -7.66 7.65 -15.54
N ASN A 12 -7.53 6.83 -16.58
CA ASN A 12 -8.56 5.87 -16.99
C ASN A 12 -8.57 4.60 -16.15
N PHE A 13 -7.41 4.25 -15.57
CA PHE A 13 -7.23 3.10 -14.72
C PHE A 13 -6.24 3.44 -13.60
N ILE A 14 -6.58 3.10 -12.36
CA ILE A 14 -5.76 3.39 -11.18
C ILE A 14 -5.41 2.08 -10.47
N LEU A 15 -4.11 1.75 -10.50
CA LEU A 15 -3.51 0.66 -9.75
C LEU A 15 -2.85 1.20 -8.48
N ALA A 16 -3.42 0.91 -7.32
CA ALA A 16 -2.83 1.26 -6.04
C ALA A 16 -1.89 0.15 -5.53
N VAL A 17 -0.79 0.55 -4.91
CA VAL A 17 0.12 -0.36 -4.19
C VAL A 17 0.11 0.05 -2.73
N ASN A 18 -0.59 -0.73 -1.90
CA ASN A 18 -0.71 -0.43 -0.49
C ASN A 18 0.34 -1.23 0.30
N LEU A 19 1.24 -0.51 0.97
CA LEU A 19 2.30 -1.06 1.82
C LEU A 19 1.91 -1.10 3.31
N GLY A 20 0.71 -0.65 3.65
CA GLY A 20 0.18 -0.62 4.99
C GLY A 20 0.20 -2.00 5.62
N THR A 21 0.94 -2.13 6.72
CA THR A 21 0.95 -3.32 7.55
C THR A 21 -0.14 -3.21 8.60
N ASN A 22 -0.68 -4.35 9.06
CA ASN A 22 -1.65 -4.38 10.15
C ASN A 22 -0.89 -4.05 11.46
N ILE A 23 -0.71 -2.76 11.75
CA ILE A 23 0.18 -2.26 12.82
C ILE A 23 -0.29 -2.73 14.21
N TYR A 24 -1.50 -3.30 14.33
CA TYR A 24 -2.29 -3.58 15.55
C TYR A 24 -1.69 -4.50 16.62
N TYR A 25 -0.48 -5.05 16.43
CA TYR A 25 0.08 -6.02 17.38
C TYR A 25 1.25 -5.52 18.23
N ARG A 26 1.74 -4.28 18.04
CA ARG A 26 2.81 -3.73 18.89
C ARG A 26 2.24 -2.95 20.08
N LYS A 27 2.70 -3.30 21.27
CA LYS A 27 2.48 -2.53 22.50
C LYS A 27 3.18 -1.18 22.34
N VAL A 28 2.44 -0.10 22.59
CA VAL A 28 2.98 1.27 22.61
C VAL A 28 3.34 1.66 24.04
N GLU A 29 4.48 2.33 24.21
CA GLU A 29 4.98 2.82 25.49
C GLU A 29 5.23 4.33 25.41
N GLY A 30 4.51 5.10 26.23
CA GLY A 30 4.66 6.55 26.35
C GLY A 30 3.86 7.36 25.32
N ILE A 31 3.74 8.66 25.59
CA ILE A 31 2.84 9.57 24.87
C ILE A 31 3.23 9.79 23.40
N LEU A 32 4.53 9.84 23.08
CA LEU A 32 5.01 10.05 21.72
C LEU A 32 4.64 8.87 20.80
N GLN A 33 4.76 7.63 21.30
CA GLN A 33 4.39 6.45 20.54
C GLN A 33 2.87 6.35 20.34
N ILE A 34 2.07 6.78 21.33
CA ILE A 34 0.61 6.87 21.19
C ILE A 34 0.23 7.85 20.09
N ILE A 35 0.83 9.06 20.07
CA ILE A 35 0.55 10.08 19.04
C ILE A 35 0.92 9.56 17.66
N ALA A 36 2.14 9.02 17.50
CA ALA A 36 2.58 8.44 16.23
C ALA A 36 1.62 7.35 15.76
N ARG A 37 1.19 6.48 16.69
CA ARG A 37 0.23 5.42 16.39
C ARG A 37 -1.13 5.95 15.95
N THR A 38 -1.64 7.00 16.58
CA THR A 38 -2.91 7.62 16.16
C THR A 38 -2.80 8.18 14.74
N ILE A 39 -1.69 8.83 14.40
CA ILE A 39 -1.43 9.33 13.05
C ILE A 39 -1.41 8.18 12.04
N ASP A 40 -0.73 7.08 12.36
CA ASP A 40 -0.65 5.91 11.49
C ASP A 40 -2.03 5.28 11.24
N ILE A 41 -2.87 5.14 12.28
CA ILE A 41 -4.25 4.62 12.16
C ILE A 41 -5.08 5.53 11.24
N LEU A 42 -5.08 6.83 11.48
CA LEU A 42 -5.83 7.79 10.65
C LEU A 42 -5.37 7.77 9.20
N THR A 43 -4.06 7.65 8.98
CA THR A 43 -3.46 7.55 7.64
C THR A 43 -3.89 6.27 6.94
N TYR A 44 -3.94 5.15 7.66
CA TYR A 44 -4.38 3.86 7.14
C TYR A 44 -5.86 3.89 6.75
N GLU A 45 -6.75 4.30 7.65
CA GLU A 45 -8.20 4.39 7.41
C GLU A 45 -8.53 5.29 6.21
N THR A 46 -7.85 6.44 6.12
CA THR A 46 -8.03 7.38 5.00
C THR A 46 -7.54 6.75 3.69
N SER A 47 -6.43 6.03 3.72
CA SER A 47 -5.86 5.35 2.55
C SER A 47 -6.73 4.20 2.08
N ASP A 48 -7.17 3.33 2.99
CA ASP A 48 -8.08 2.21 2.70
C ASP A 48 -9.41 2.69 2.11
N THR A 49 -9.98 3.77 2.68
CA THR A 49 -11.20 4.39 2.15
C THR A 49 -11.00 4.93 0.73
N SER A 50 -9.91 5.67 0.50
CA SER A 50 -9.59 6.24 -0.83
C SER A 50 -9.31 5.15 -1.86
N GLU A 51 -8.61 4.09 -1.46
CA GLU A 51 -8.32 2.95 -2.32
C GLU A 51 -9.61 2.25 -2.75
N LYS A 52 -10.51 1.97 -1.81
CA LYS A 52 -11.83 1.36 -2.08
C LYS A 52 -12.69 2.19 -3.02
N LEU A 53 -12.63 3.51 -2.91
CA LEU A 53 -13.48 4.41 -3.70
C LEU A 53 -12.93 4.67 -5.10
N TYR A 54 -11.61 4.77 -5.27
CA TYR A 54 -11.02 5.33 -6.49
C TYR A 54 -10.05 4.40 -7.22
N SER A 55 -9.63 3.26 -6.63
CA SER A 55 -8.72 2.34 -7.30
C SER A 55 -9.48 1.23 -8.04
N ASP A 56 -9.12 0.98 -9.29
CA ASP A 56 -9.65 -0.15 -10.07
C ASP A 56 -9.00 -1.48 -9.67
N MET A 57 -7.83 -1.39 -9.03
CA MET A 57 -7.08 -2.53 -8.54
C MET A 57 -6.14 -2.11 -7.40
N VAL A 58 -6.03 -2.94 -6.37
CA VAL A 58 -5.10 -2.74 -5.26
C VAL A 58 -4.20 -3.96 -5.11
N VAL A 59 -2.90 -3.72 -4.96
CA VAL A 59 -1.88 -4.75 -4.75
C VAL A 59 -1.26 -4.54 -3.37
N PHE A 60 -1.19 -5.63 -2.59
CA PHE A 60 -0.64 -5.64 -1.24
C PHE A 60 0.64 -6.50 -1.22
N PRO A 61 1.83 -5.90 -1.38
CA PRO A 61 3.08 -6.61 -1.17
C PRO A 61 3.16 -7.15 0.26
N LYS A 62 3.50 -8.43 0.40
CA LYS A 62 3.76 -9.03 1.72
C LYS A 62 5.09 -8.53 2.25
N LEU A 63 5.03 -7.43 2.98
CA LEU A 63 6.14 -6.86 3.74
C LEU A 63 6.02 -7.31 5.20
N GLY A 64 7.16 -7.58 5.83
CA GLY A 64 7.24 -7.87 7.25
C GLY A 64 7.34 -6.58 8.04
N ASP A 65 7.94 -6.65 9.23
CA ASP A 65 8.34 -5.44 9.95
C ASP A 65 9.59 -4.83 9.28
N ILE A 66 9.41 -3.67 8.67
CA ILE A 66 10.44 -2.94 7.94
C ILE A 66 10.46 -1.51 8.45
N GLN A 67 11.64 -1.05 8.83
CA GLN A 67 11.89 0.33 9.19
C GLN A 67 12.36 1.13 7.98
N LEU A 68 12.24 2.46 8.06
CA LEU A 68 12.65 3.36 6.98
C LEU A 68 14.15 3.28 6.67
N ASP A 69 14.95 2.84 7.64
CA ASP A 69 16.41 2.74 7.59
C ASP A 69 16.95 1.31 7.31
N ASP A 70 16.07 0.33 7.06
CA ASP A 70 16.44 -1.06 6.72
C ASP A 70 16.97 -1.20 5.26
N ILE A 71 18.02 -0.46 4.91
CA ILE A 71 18.56 -0.38 3.55
C ILE A 71 19.06 -1.76 3.07
N GLU A 72 19.58 -2.59 3.98
CA GLU A 72 20.05 -3.94 3.70
C GLU A 72 18.93 -4.89 3.25
N LYS A 73 17.67 -4.61 3.60
CA LYS A 73 16.50 -5.40 3.18
C LYS A 73 16.02 -5.04 1.76
N THR A 74 16.57 -4.00 1.13
CA THR A 74 16.17 -3.53 -0.21
C THR A 74 15.99 -4.65 -1.24
N PRO A 75 16.94 -5.60 -1.42
CA PRO A 75 16.78 -6.67 -2.41
C PRO A 75 15.56 -7.56 -2.13
N TRP A 76 15.24 -7.78 -0.86
CA TRP A 76 14.08 -8.56 -0.45
C TRP A 76 12.77 -7.80 -0.69
N ILE A 77 12.73 -6.50 -0.35
CA ILE A 77 11.57 -5.61 -0.58
C ILE A 77 11.17 -5.61 -2.06
N ILE A 78 12.14 -5.43 -2.96
CA ILE A 78 11.91 -5.44 -4.41
C ILE A 78 11.35 -6.79 -4.87
N ARG A 79 11.85 -7.90 -4.32
CA ARG A 79 11.32 -9.24 -4.66
C ARG A 79 9.91 -9.44 -4.14
N SER A 80 9.57 -8.94 -2.96
CA SER A 80 8.21 -9.01 -2.40
C SER A 80 7.21 -8.25 -3.27
N GLY A 81 7.55 -7.03 -3.71
CA GLY A 81 6.75 -6.28 -4.68
C GLY A 81 6.57 -7.03 -6.00
N ARG A 82 7.65 -7.57 -6.58
CA ARG A 82 7.60 -8.37 -7.81
C ARG A 82 6.66 -9.56 -7.69
N ARG A 83 6.75 -10.33 -6.59
CA ARG A 83 5.90 -11.51 -6.38
C ARG A 83 4.43 -11.14 -6.26
N ALA A 84 4.12 -10.08 -5.52
CA ALA A 84 2.75 -9.59 -5.39
C ALA A 84 2.17 -9.19 -6.75
N MET A 85 2.98 -8.53 -7.59
CA MET A 85 2.54 -8.14 -8.92
C MET A 85 2.41 -9.32 -9.88
N GLN A 86 3.33 -10.30 -9.82
CA GLN A 86 3.25 -11.53 -10.62
C GLN A 86 1.97 -12.33 -10.38
N GLN A 87 1.44 -12.33 -9.14
CA GLN A 87 0.17 -13.00 -8.82
C GLN A 87 -1.05 -12.30 -9.45
N LYS A 88 -0.87 -11.05 -9.84
CA LYS A 88 -1.92 -10.11 -10.23
C LYS A 88 -1.81 -9.65 -11.69
N ILE A 89 -0.70 -9.96 -12.36
CA ILE A 89 -0.39 -9.47 -13.71
C ILE A 89 -1.43 -9.89 -14.75
N ARG A 90 -1.98 -11.11 -14.64
CA ARG A 90 -3.05 -11.58 -15.54
C ARG A 90 -4.35 -10.79 -15.37
N GLU A 91 -4.72 -10.49 -14.13
CA GLU A 91 -5.89 -9.66 -13.82
C GLU A 91 -5.70 -8.25 -14.38
N LEU A 92 -4.50 -7.68 -14.18
CA LEU A 92 -4.14 -6.36 -14.70
C LEU A 92 -4.21 -6.30 -16.23
N SER A 93 -3.59 -7.26 -16.94
CA SER A 93 -3.65 -7.31 -18.41
C SER A 93 -5.09 -7.37 -18.92
N SER A 94 -5.92 -8.24 -18.31
CA SER A 94 -7.34 -8.34 -18.67
C SER A 94 -8.09 -7.03 -18.47
N LYS A 95 -7.87 -6.33 -17.35
CA LYS A 95 -8.51 -5.04 -17.06
C LYS A 95 -8.05 -3.92 -18.00
N LEU A 96 -6.82 -3.99 -18.50
CA LEU A 96 -6.27 -3.03 -19.47
C LEU A 96 -6.55 -3.40 -20.93
N GLY A 97 -7.20 -4.53 -21.20
CA GLY A 97 -7.42 -5.03 -22.57
C GLY A 97 -6.13 -5.44 -23.29
N LEU A 98 -5.08 -5.76 -22.53
CA LEU A 98 -3.81 -6.24 -23.05
C LEU A 98 -3.85 -7.77 -23.25
N PRO A 99 -3.14 -8.29 -24.27
CA PRO A 99 -3.04 -9.72 -24.52
C PRO A 99 -2.37 -10.49 -23.37
#